data_AF-A0A5Q4BBQ9-F1
#
_entry.id   AF-A0A5Q4BBQ9-F1
#
_cell.length_a   1.000
_cell.length_b   1.000
_cell.length_c   1.000
_cell.angle_alpha   90.00
_cell.angle_beta   90.00
_cell.angle_gamma   90.00
#
_symmetry.space_group_name_H-M   'P 1'
#
loop_
_entity.id
_entity.type
_entity.pdbx_description
1 polymer ?
#
loop_
_entity_poly.entity_id
_entity_poly.type
_entity_poly.pdbx_seq_one_letter_code
_entity_poly.pdbx_strand_id
1 'polypeptide(L)'
;MAQGYPIYLYVAIVKKTRRFLTKPVNLIAHWAVYIEGHLYELIRNDEEAVANGKPKYDTRHPSYQEWWDLMQKQDRKPQLVDGVVGYTAREWSPDEIDNIAKQIWEYSFKSIYEGDEQNCQSFVRLLVDMIGDSNTRIHPQYPSSFDKLMQSAYRGYLWTSIGLGTAAI
;
A
#
# COMPACT_ATOMS: atom_id res chain seq x y z
N MET A 1 -6.40 4.41 -26.74
CA MET A 1 -6.90 4.33 -25.35
C MET A 1 -5.97 5.17 -24.51
N ALA A 2 -6.50 6.09 -23.69
CA ALA A 2 -5.63 6.88 -22.79
C ALA A 2 -4.96 5.91 -21.82
N GLN A 3 -3.63 5.92 -21.81
CA GLN A 3 -2.85 5.09 -20.91
C GLN A 3 -2.83 5.80 -19.56
N GLY A 4 -3.18 5.09 -18.47
CA GLY A 4 -3.12 5.68 -17.13
C GLY A 4 -1.67 5.95 -16.68
N TYR A 5 -1.53 6.52 -15.49
CA TYR A 5 -0.25 6.80 -14.88
C TYR A 5 0.58 5.54 -14.58
N PRO A 6 1.91 5.59 -14.75
CA PRO A 6 2.80 4.52 -14.29
C PRO A 6 2.75 4.40 -12.76
N ILE A 7 2.81 3.16 -12.28
CA ILE A 7 2.86 2.80 -10.86
C ILE A 7 4.28 2.34 -10.54
N TYR A 8 4.91 2.93 -9.54
CA TYR A 8 6.24 2.53 -9.06
C TYR A 8 6.16 2.04 -7.62
N LEU A 9 6.94 1.01 -7.26
CA LEU A 9 7.00 0.51 -5.89
C LEU A 9 8.25 1.03 -5.18
N TYR A 10 8.04 1.68 -4.04
CA TYR A 10 9.10 2.07 -3.14
C TYR A 10 9.13 1.16 -1.91
N VAL A 11 10.35 0.80 -1.51
CA VAL A 11 10.63 0.02 -0.30
C VAL A 11 11.55 0.79 0.62
N ALA A 12 11.23 0.83 1.91
CA ALA A 12 12.04 1.48 2.93
C ALA A 12 12.54 0.46 3.95
N ILE A 13 13.82 0.14 3.84
CA ILE A 13 14.49 -0.90 4.62
C ILE A 13 15.09 -0.29 5.89
N VAL A 14 14.90 -0.92 7.04
CA VAL A 14 15.54 -0.52 8.31
C VAL A 14 17.08 -0.66 8.20
N LYS A 15 17.85 0.41 8.44
CA LYS A 15 19.32 0.43 8.27
C LYS A 15 20.09 -0.42 9.28
N LYS A 16 19.44 -0.99 10.31
CA LYS A 16 20.07 -1.78 11.37
C LYS A 16 19.36 -3.10 11.65
N THR A 17 19.88 -4.19 11.10
CA THR A 17 19.96 -5.47 11.79
C THR A 17 21.44 -5.75 12.06
N ARG A 18 21.91 -5.44 13.27
CA ARG A 18 23.29 -5.73 13.71
C ARG A 18 23.55 -7.25 13.60
N ARG A 19 24.47 -7.63 12.71
CA ARG A 19 25.61 -8.59 12.83
C ARG A 19 25.50 -9.91 13.65
N PHE A 20 24.40 -10.27 14.30
CA PHE A 20 24.32 -11.43 15.20
C PHE A 20 23.55 -12.63 14.67
N LEU A 21 23.00 -12.56 13.45
CA LEU A 21 22.29 -13.68 12.83
C LEU A 21 23.04 -14.11 11.56
N THR A 22 23.53 -15.34 11.58
CA THR A 22 24.16 -16.06 10.44
C THR A 22 23.15 -16.42 9.34
N LYS A 23 21.88 -16.07 9.50
CA LYS A 23 20.82 -16.24 8.50
C LYS A 23 20.34 -14.86 8.06
N PRO A 24 20.13 -14.62 6.76
CA PRO A 24 19.54 -13.37 6.27
C PRO A 24 18.17 -13.19 6.93
N VAL A 25 18.11 -12.26 7.88
CA VAL A 25 16.85 -11.89 8.54
C VAL A 25 16.01 -11.21 7.49
N ASN A 26 14.76 -11.66 7.32
CA ASN A 26 13.76 -11.00 6.49
C ASN A 26 13.82 -9.49 6.76
N LEU A 27 14.31 -8.73 5.79
CA LEU A 27 14.33 -7.28 5.87
C LEU A 27 12.90 -6.82 6.11
N ILE A 28 12.62 -6.25 7.29
CA ILE A 28 11.35 -5.57 7.53
C ILE A 28 11.36 -4.32 6.64
N ALA A 29 10.82 -4.46 5.44
CA ALA A 29 10.69 -3.40 4.46
C ALA A 29 9.28 -2.83 4.54
N HIS A 30 9.18 -1.52 4.71
CA HIS A 30 7.92 -0.78 4.56
C HIS A 30 7.69 -0.48 3.09
N TRP A 31 6.46 -0.64 2.59
CA TRP A 31 6.13 -0.50 1.17
C TRP A 31 5.21 0.70 0.94
N ALA A 32 5.41 1.37 -0.18
CA ALA A 32 4.58 2.47 -0.66
C ALA A 32 4.55 2.45 -2.20
N VAL A 33 3.45 2.91 -2.82
CA VAL A 33 3.36 3.03 -4.28
C VAL A 33 3.34 4.48 -4.71
N TYR A 34 4.17 4.83 -5.69
CA TYR A 34 4.26 6.17 -6.25
C TYR A 34 3.44 6.25 -7.52
N ILE A 35 2.47 7.16 -7.52
CA ILE A 35 1.55 7.42 -8.63
C ILE A 35 1.32 8.92 -8.66
N GLU A 36 1.62 9.54 -9.79
CA GLU A 36 1.31 10.96 -10.06
C GLU A 36 1.75 11.91 -8.91
N GLY A 37 3.04 11.89 -8.56
CA GLY A 37 3.61 12.83 -7.57
C GLY A 37 3.46 12.43 -6.10
N HIS A 38 2.63 11.43 -5.80
CA HIS A 38 2.26 11.05 -4.44
C HIS A 38 2.64 9.60 -4.13
N LEU A 39 2.98 9.34 -2.86
CA LEU A 39 3.28 8.01 -2.33
C LEU A 39 2.18 7.52 -1.42
N TYR A 40 1.49 6.44 -1.80
CA TYR A 40 0.40 5.85 -1.02
C TYR A 40 0.93 4.71 -0.14
N GLU A 41 0.66 4.79 1.15
CA GLU A 41 1.18 3.85 2.16
C GLU A 41 0.21 3.62 3.32
N LEU A 42 0.35 2.47 3.97
CA LEU A 42 -0.27 2.16 5.27
C LEU A 42 0.81 2.14 6.35
N ILE A 43 0.70 3.00 7.34
CA ILE A 43 1.78 3.25 8.31
C ILE A 43 1.30 3.21 9.75
N ARG A 44 2.27 3.06 10.65
CA ARG A 44 2.07 3.25 12.09
C ARG A 44 2.32 4.73 12.42
N ASN A 45 1.36 5.37 13.06
CA ASN A 45 1.55 6.70 13.66
C ASN A 45 2.48 6.62 14.88
N ASP A 46 3.22 7.71 15.15
CA ASP A 46 4.06 7.78 16.34
C ASP A 46 3.22 7.83 17.63
N GLU A 47 3.87 7.59 18.77
CA GLU A 47 3.19 7.47 20.07
C GLU A 47 2.56 8.78 20.51
N GLU A 48 3.14 9.92 20.13
CA GLU A 48 2.62 11.26 20.44
C GLU A 48 1.33 11.53 19.67
N ALA A 49 1.31 11.25 18.36
CA ALA A 49 0.12 11.36 17.53
C ALA A 49 -1.02 10.47 18.06
N VAL A 50 -0.69 9.25 18.48
CA VAL A 50 -1.67 8.33 19.08
C VAL A 50 -2.19 8.85 20.42
N ALA A 51 -1.32 9.38 21.28
CA ALA A 51 -1.72 10.02 22.53
C ALA A 51 -2.65 11.23 22.30
N ASN A 52 -2.49 11.91 21.16
CA ASN A 52 -3.35 13.00 20.70
C ASN A 52 -4.60 12.54 19.92
N GLY A 53 -4.96 11.25 20.03
CA GLY A 53 -6.21 10.71 19.47
C GLY A 53 -6.15 10.26 18.02
N LYS A 54 -4.97 10.24 17.39
CA LYS A 54 -4.82 9.60 16.07
C LYS A 54 -4.89 8.07 16.19
N PRO A 55 -5.42 7.36 15.18
CA PRO A 55 -5.37 5.91 15.18
C PRO A 55 -3.93 5.41 15.15
N LYS A 56 -3.67 4.23 15.71
CA LYS A 56 -2.32 3.64 15.74
C LYS A 56 -1.76 3.39 14.33
N TYR A 57 -2.62 3.01 13.40
CA TYR A 57 -2.29 2.81 12.00
C TYR A 57 -3.26 3.60 11.13
N ASP A 58 -2.74 4.14 10.02
CA ASP A 58 -3.52 4.96 9.11
C ASP A 58 -2.92 4.92 7.69
N THR A 59 -3.72 5.29 6.70
CA THR A 59 -3.26 5.50 5.33
C THR A 59 -2.72 6.92 5.16
N ARG A 60 -1.67 7.09 4.36
CA ARG A 60 -1.16 8.42 3.97
C ARG A 60 -0.82 8.45 2.49
N HIS A 61 -0.85 9.65 1.92
CA HIS A 61 -0.41 9.92 0.53
C HIS A 61 0.59 11.09 0.40
N PRO A 62 1.68 11.15 1.18
CA PRO A 62 2.64 12.26 1.12
C PRO A 62 3.20 12.49 -0.29
N SER A 63 3.69 13.70 -0.55
CA SER A 63 4.55 13.92 -1.70
C SER A 63 5.82 13.06 -1.60
N TYR A 64 6.48 12.82 -2.74
CA TYR A 64 7.72 12.05 -2.77
C TYR A 64 8.78 12.59 -1.78
N GLN A 65 8.96 13.91 -1.74
CA GLN A 65 9.97 14.56 -0.89
C GLN A 65 9.65 14.37 0.60
N GLU A 66 8.40 14.58 1.01
CA GLU A 66 7.97 14.40 2.40
C GLU A 66 8.16 12.96 2.86
N TRP A 67 7.80 12.00 2.02
CA TRP A 67 7.99 10.59 2.32
C TRP A 67 9.48 10.24 2.45
N TRP A 68 10.30 10.70 1.51
CA TRP A 68 11.74 10.46 1.50
C TRP A 68 12.39 10.98 2.79
N ASP A 69 12.09 12.22 3.16
CA ASP A 69 12.60 12.86 4.37
C ASP A 69 12.14 12.12 5.63
N LEU A 70 10.87 11.66 5.66
CA LEU A 70 10.36 10.84 6.75
C LEU A 70 11.12 9.52 6.88
N MET A 71 11.32 8.80 5.77
CA MET A 71 12.06 7.53 5.79
C MET A 71 13.50 7.73 6.27
N GLN A 72 14.16 8.82 5.86
CA GLN A 72 15.50 9.12 6.36
C GLN A 72 15.52 9.40 7.87
N LYS A 73 14.58 10.20 8.38
CA LYS A 73 14.42 10.49 9.82
C LYS A 73 14.20 9.22 10.64
N GLN A 74 13.54 8.21 10.07
CA GLN A 74 13.30 6.91 10.70
C GLN A 74 14.48 5.92 10.59
N ASP A 75 15.67 6.36 10.18
CA ASP A 75 16.83 5.50 9.91
C ASP A 75 16.48 4.36 8.92
N ARG A 76 15.59 4.63 7.96
CA ARG A 76 15.28 3.74 6.84
C ARG A 76 16.07 4.19 5.60
N LYS A 77 16.34 3.23 4.72
CA LYS A 77 16.92 3.46 3.40
C LYS A 77 15.80 3.30 2.36
N PRO A 78 15.16 4.38 1.92
CA PRO A 78 14.20 4.33 0.82
C PRO A 78 14.90 3.91 -0.48
N GLN A 79 14.26 3.03 -1.25
CA GLN A 79 14.75 2.50 -2.52
C GLN A 79 13.56 2.31 -3.44
N LEU A 80 13.73 2.69 -4.71
CA LEU A 80 12.82 2.31 -5.78
C LEU A 80 13.09 0.85 -6.13
N VAL A 81 12.03 0.03 -6.21
CA VAL A 81 12.10 -1.29 -6.85
C VAL A 81 12.21 -1.06 -8.35
N ASP A 82 13.20 -1.69 -8.97
CA ASP A 82 13.59 -1.38 -10.34
C ASP A 82 12.42 -1.53 -11.33
N GLY A 83 12.22 -0.51 -12.16
CA GLY A 83 11.17 -0.46 -13.18
C GLY A 83 9.79 0.02 -12.71
N VAL A 84 8.89 0.06 -13.70
CA VAL A 84 7.45 0.29 -13.49
C VAL A 84 6.83 -1.02 -13.00
N VAL A 85 5.89 -0.97 -12.06
CA VAL A 85 5.16 -2.14 -11.54
C VAL A 85 3.89 -2.42 -12.34
N GLY A 86 3.34 -1.38 -12.97
CA GLY A 86 2.18 -1.46 -13.84
C GLY A 86 1.70 -0.07 -14.22
N TYR A 87 0.51 0.00 -14.80
CA TYR A 87 -0.14 1.26 -15.12
C TYR A 87 -1.52 1.27 -14.50
N THR A 88 -1.98 2.45 -14.09
CA THR A 88 -3.37 2.61 -13.68
C THR A 88 -4.31 2.36 -14.86
N ALA A 89 -5.51 1.83 -14.59
CA ALA A 89 -6.52 1.52 -15.61
C ALA A 89 -7.04 2.76 -16.34
N ARG A 90 -6.96 3.92 -15.69
CA ARG A 90 -7.30 5.25 -16.18
C ARG A 90 -6.50 6.29 -15.41
N GLU A 91 -6.59 7.55 -15.81
CA GLU A 91 -6.14 8.65 -14.96
C GLU A 91 -7.04 8.73 -13.71
N TRP A 92 -6.40 8.63 -12.55
CA TRP A 92 -7.03 8.79 -11.24
C TRP A 92 -6.48 10.05 -10.59
N SER A 93 -7.34 10.88 -10.02
CA SER A 93 -6.89 11.98 -9.17
C SER A 93 -6.33 11.45 -7.84
N PRO A 94 -5.44 12.19 -7.17
CA PRO A 94 -4.93 11.78 -5.87
C PRO A 94 -6.00 11.53 -4.81
N ASP A 95 -7.06 12.35 -4.82
CA ASP A 95 -8.20 12.21 -3.91
C ASP A 95 -8.98 10.92 -4.15
N GLU A 96 -9.14 10.49 -5.40
CA GLU A 96 -9.78 9.20 -5.70
C GLU A 96 -8.95 8.02 -5.19
N ILE A 97 -7.62 8.05 -5.39
CA ILE A 97 -6.74 6.99 -4.91
C ILE A 97 -6.72 6.96 -3.38
N ASP A 98 -6.70 8.12 -2.72
CA ASP A 98 -6.78 8.24 -1.27
C ASP A 98 -8.08 7.68 -0.69
N ASN A 99 -9.21 7.98 -1.35
CA ASN A 99 -10.49 7.41 -0.94
C ASN A 99 -10.51 5.88 -1.08
N ILE A 100 -9.93 5.33 -2.14
CA ILE A 100 -9.78 3.87 -2.29
C ILE A 100 -8.86 3.30 -1.21
N ALA A 101 -7.74 3.95 -0.92
CA ALA A 101 -6.82 3.57 0.16
C ALA A 101 -7.55 3.49 1.51
N LYS A 102 -8.31 4.53 1.87
CA LYS A 102 -9.12 4.55 3.10
C LYS A 102 -10.15 3.43 3.13
N GLN A 103 -10.84 3.17 2.03
CA GLN A 103 -11.80 2.06 1.94
C GLN A 103 -11.14 0.69 2.10
N ILE A 104 -9.95 0.48 1.54
CA ILE A 104 -9.18 -0.76 1.75
C ILE A 104 -8.88 -0.92 3.24
N TRP A 105 -8.38 0.14 3.89
CA TRP A 105 -8.04 0.11 5.31
C TRP A 105 -9.28 -0.13 6.20
N GLU A 106 -10.37 0.57 5.93
CA GLU A 106 -11.60 0.48 6.73
C GLU A 106 -12.32 -0.86 6.52
N TYR A 107 -12.50 -1.31 5.28
CA TYR A 107 -13.37 -2.43 4.98
C TYR A 107 -12.64 -3.75 4.75
N SER A 108 -11.50 -3.73 4.04
CA SER A 108 -10.74 -4.96 3.80
C SER A 108 -9.89 -5.35 5.01
N PHE A 109 -9.32 -4.36 5.71
CA PHE A 109 -8.48 -4.57 6.89
C PHE A 109 -9.25 -4.41 8.20
N LYS A 110 -10.50 -3.89 8.17
CA LYS A 110 -11.29 -3.61 9.38
C LYS A 110 -10.54 -2.73 10.39
N SER A 111 -9.64 -1.86 9.89
CA SER A 111 -8.71 -1.08 10.70
C SER A 111 -7.78 -1.89 11.62
N ILE A 112 -7.48 -3.14 11.25
CA ILE A 112 -6.58 -4.03 11.99
C ILE A 112 -5.27 -4.18 11.19
N TYR A 113 -4.15 -3.98 11.87
CA TYR A 113 -2.82 -4.27 11.32
C TYR A 113 -2.28 -5.56 11.94
N GLU A 114 -2.11 -6.59 11.13
CA GLU A 114 -1.59 -7.91 11.52
C GLU A 114 -0.30 -8.18 10.76
N GLY A 115 0.78 -8.50 11.49
CA GLY A 115 2.15 -8.50 10.96
C GLY A 115 2.35 -9.30 9.67
N ASP A 116 1.70 -10.46 9.55
CA ASP A 116 1.89 -11.38 8.42
C ASP A 116 0.78 -11.29 7.36
N GLU A 117 -0.42 -10.84 7.73
CA GLU A 117 -1.61 -10.89 6.87
C GLU A 117 -2.07 -9.48 6.44
N GLN A 118 -2.30 -8.60 7.41
CA GLN A 118 -2.88 -7.28 7.21
C GLN A 118 -1.82 -6.20 7.46
N ASN A 119 -0.87 -6.07 6.54
CA ASN A 119 0.26 -5.16 6.66
C ASN A 119 0.41 -4.22 5.44
N CYS A 120 1.43 -3.36 5.46
CA CYS A 120 1.71 -2.41 4.37
C CYS A 120 1.89 -3.05 2.98
N GLN A 121 2.38 -4.28 2.90
CA GLN A 121 2.61 -4.99 1.63
C GLN A 121 1.28 -5.47 1.04
N SER A 122 0.43 -6.08 1.87
CA SER A 122 -0.93 -6.48 1.49
C SER A 122 -1.76 -5.27 1.08
N PHE A 123 -1.60 -4.13 1.77
CA PHE A 123 -2.29 -2.89 1.46
C PHE A 123 -1.90 -2.36 0.08
N VAL A 124 -0.59 -2.25 -0.19
CA VAL A 124 -0.07 -1.78 -1.48
C VAL A 124 -0.59 -2.64 -2.64
N ARG A 125 -0.61 -3.97 -2.48
CA ARG A 125 -1.12 -4.88 -3.51
C ARG A 125 -2.60 -4.67 -3.80
N LEU A 126 -3.41 -4.63 -2.75
CA LEU A 126 -4.84 -4.36 -2.89
C LEU A 126 -5.08 -3.03 -3.58
N LEU A 127 -4.34 -1.99 -3.20
CA LEU A 127 -4.45 -0.68 -3.84
C LEU A 127 -4.12 -0.76 -5.33
N VAL A 128 -3.00 -1.37 -5.70
CA VAL A 128 -2.58 -1.55 -7.10
C VAL A 128 -3.58 -2.41 -7.88
N ASP A 129 -4.16 -3.43 -7.27
CA ASP A 129 -5.18 -4.28 -7.91
C ASP A 129 -6.50 -3.54 -8.19
N MET A 130 -6.82 -2.55 -7.35
CA MET A 130 -8.04 -1.75 -7.46
C MET A 130 -7.92 -0.66 -8.54
N ILE A 131 -6.73 -0.08 -8.69
CA ILE A 131 -6.50 1.07 -9.60
C ILE A 131 -5.75 0.70 -10.87
N GLY A 132 -5.05 -0.44 -10.88
CA GLY A 132 -4.21 -0.94 -11.96
C GLY A 132 -5.03 -1.48 -13.14
N ASP A 133 -4.41 -1.47 -14.32
CA ASP A 133 -4.97 -2.06 -15.52
C ASP A 133 -4.92 -3.60 -15.50
N SER A 134 -5.52 -4.23 -16.51
CA SER A 134 -5.53 -5.68 -16.64
C SER A 134 -4.13 -6.31 -16.79
N ASN A 135 -3.11 -5.53 -17.15
CA ASN A 135 -1.75 -6.00 -17.39
C ASN A 135 -0.85 -5.86 -16.16
N THR A 136 -1.29 -5.11 -15.14
CA THR A 136 -0.48 -4.82 -13.96
C THR A 136 -0.12 -6.09 -13.18
N ARG A 137 -1.05 -7.05 -13.04
CA ARG A 137 -0.78 -8.32 -12.32
C ARG A 137 0.16 -9.28 -13.04
N ILE A 138 0.28 -9.16 -14.36
CA ILE A 138 1.19 -9.99 -15.15
C ILE A 138 2.57 -9.32 -15.34
N HIS A 139 2.74 -8.11 -14.80
CA HIS A 139 3.99 -7.38 -14.89
C HIS A 139 5.08 -8.08 -14.05
N PRO A 140 6.29 -8.31 -14.58
CA PRO A 140 7.33 -9.07 -13.86
C PRO A 140 7.74 -8.46 -12.52
N GLN A 141 7.59 -7.14 -12.39
CA GLN A 141 7.88 -6.35 -11.20
C GLN A 141 6.71 -6.30 -10.21
N TYR A 142 5.53 -6.85 -10.55
CA TYR A 142 4.40 -6.93 -9.65
C TYR A 142 4.71 -7.92 -8.51
N PRO A 143 4.63 -7.48 -7.24
CA PRO A 143 4.97 -8.35 -6.12
C PRO A 143 3.90 -9.43 -5.96
N SER A 144 4.14 -10.65 -6.43
CA SER A 144 3.14 -11.74 -6.47
C SER A 144 3.00 -12.58 -5.18
N SER A 145 3.96 -12.51 -4.25
CA SER A 145 4.00 -13.41 -3.09
C SER A 145 3.03 -13.03 -1.94
N PHE A 146 1.75 -13.40 -1.98
CA PHE A 146 0.83 -13.77 -0.85
C PHE A 146 -0.57 -14.16 -1.41
N ASP A 147 -0.63 -15.05 -2.42
CA ASP A 147 -1.85 -15.33 -3.20
C ASP A 147 -3.09 -15.82 -2.42
N LYS A 148 -2.92 -16.39 -1.22
CA LYS A 148 -4.06 -16.94 -0.44
C LYS A 148 -4.90 -15.86 0.25
N LEU A 149 -4.33 -14.72 0.62
CA LEU A 149 -5.02 -13.68 1.38
C LEU A 149 -5.84 -12.74 0.48
N MET A 150 -5.32 -12.47 -0.73
CA MET A 150 -5.95 -11.63 -1.75
C MET A 150 -7.33 -12.15 -2.18
N GLN A 151 -7.51 -13.47 -2.25
CA GLN A 151 -8.81 -14.06 -2.60
C GLN A 151 -9.89 -13.79 -1.54
N SER A 152 -9.52 -13.59 -0.27
CA SER A 152 -10.45 -13.30 0.82
C SER A 152 -10.86 -11.82 0.84
N ALA A 153 -9.89 -10.91 0.73
CA ALA A 153 -10.14 -9.46 0.70
C ALA A 153 -10.93 -9.02 -0.55
N TYR A 154 -10.61 -9.59 -1.72
CA TYR A 154 -11.32 -9.30 -2.97
C TYR A 154 -12.79 -9.74 -2.93
N ARG A 155 -13.08 -10.88 -2.27
CA ARG A 155 -14.46 -11.30 -2.00
C ARG A 155 -15.16 -10.29 -1.09
N GLY A 156 -14.54 -9.86 0.01
CA GLY A 156 -15.10 -8.85 0.92
C GLY A 156 -15.51 -7.55 0.21
N TYR A 157 -14.64 -7.02 -0.65
CA TYR A 157 -14.91 -5.81 -1.44
C TYR A 157 -16.05 -5.99 -2.47
N LEU A 158 -16.08 -7.11 -3.21
CA LEU A 158 -17.17 -7.39 -4.16
C LEU A 158 -18.53 -7.49 -3.46
N TRP A 159 -18.60 -8.07 -2.27
CA TRP A 159 -19.85 -8.18 -1.51
C TRP A 159 -20.37 -6.82 -1.02
N THR A 160 -19.50 -5.91 -0.59
CA THR A 160 -19.92 -4.55 -0.16
C THR A 160 -20.25 -3.65 -1.34
N SER A 161 -19.55 -3.81 -2.47
CA SER A 161 -19.78 -3.02 -3.69
C SER A 161 -21.05 -3.42 -4.46
N ILE A 162 -21.42 -4.70 -4.42
CA ILE A 162 -22.67 -5.20 -5.01
C ILE A 162 -23.86 -5.02 -4.03
N GLY A 163 -23.60 -5.01 -2.72
CA GLY A 163 -24.62 -4.85 -1.67
C GLY A 163 -25.22 -3.45 -1.52
N LEU A 164 -24.64 -2.42 -2.15
CA LEU A 164 -25.23 -1.07 -2.23
C LEU A 164 -26.24 -0.91 -3.38
N GLY A 165 -26.50 -1.97 -4.16
CA GLY A 165 -27.38 -1.95 -5.33
C GLY A 165 -28.79 -2.55 -5.15
N THR A 166 -29.14 -3.17 -4.01
CA THR A 166 -30.45 -3.82 -3.83
C THR A 166 -31.16 -3.43 -2.53
N ALA A 167 -31.14 -2.14 -2.20
CA ALA A 167 -32.09 -1.55 -1.27
C ALA A 167 -32.87 -0.42 -1.96
N ALA A 168 -33.68 -0.80 -2.94
CA ALA A 168 -34.74 0.05 -3.49
C ALA A 168 -36.02 -0.78 -3.62
N ILE A 169 -36.91 -0.55 -2.63
CA ILE A 169 -38.38 -0.75 -2.57
C ILE A 169 -38.94 -2.11 -3.02
#